data_AF-A0A954HIS6-F1
#
_entry.id   AF-A0A954HIS6-F1
#
_cell.length_a   1.000
_cell.length_b   1.000
_cell.length_c   1.000
_cell.angle_alpha   90.00
_cell.angle_beta   90.00
_cell.angle_gamma   90.00
#
_symmetry.space_group_name_H-M   'P 1'
#
loop_
_entity.id
_entity.type
_entity.pdbx_description
1 polymer ?
#
loop_
_entity_poly.entity_id
_entity_poly.type
_entity_poly.pdbx_seq_one_letter_code
_entity_poly.pdbx_strand_id
1 'polypeptide(L)'
;RAIQTDAKVSPLNYGGPLVDLAGRALGVLVPLSPQQKDETAGVEWYDGGIGFAVPMADIYRVLPRLQAGETLKQGLIGIQFQERGPLAGTPKIQAVRPESPGDKAGLEAGDVILSVDNVAVSRIPLLQRELGKRYAGDSVALKVKRGEQTLDFTVELAAELLPYQFASLGILPQRNGAPERGVGIRAVMPDGPAAVAGMKPGDVLVSLADREITDFKSLLEVLRPLRPGTEVAASVLRDRANVPLRIKLGGLTTEVPAELVPEKEVVPEEAAPESSTGRLSDTLPGRELKYWSYVPENYHPERPLGMLVWLHPGGDSMEAEVLRLFRDHCHQRGILLLAPLAGDVAGWSADDVEAIADLVRHFQKEYKVDPHRIAVCGLEDSVPVAFQLAFKHRDLIRGIAATNGVYRQRVPDNDPDYRCQILLTGFEGTPATELLKRFSGILAAMNYPVSLNFQEGAANGSLTAEWTENTIRWLDSLDRI
;
A
#
# COMPACT_ATOMS: atom_id res chain seq x y z
N ARG A 1 -1.83 -32.14 -7.40
CA ARG A 1 -1.93 -33.59 -7.13
C ARG A 1 -0.69 -34.20 -7.74
N ALA A 2 -0.09 -35.19 -7.10
CA ALA A 2 1.08 -35.89 -7.62
C ALA A 2 0.89 -37.38 -7.42
N ILE A 3 1.54 -38.19 -8.24
CA ILE A 3 1.72 -39.61 -8.00
C ILE A 3 2.88 -39.72 -7.01
N GLN A 4 2.63 -40.32 -5.86
CA GLN A 4 3.69 -40.65 -4.90
C GLN A 4 4.24 -42.05 -5.25
N THR A 5 5.55 -42.20 -5.18
CA THR A 5 6.24 -43.48 -5.44
C THR A 5 7.33 -43.70 -4.39
N ASP A 6 7.58 -44.97 -4.08
CA ASP A 6 8.71 -45.45 -3.27
C ASP A 6 9.90 -45.86 -4.13
N ALA A 7 9.81 -45.71 -5.46
CA ALA A 7 10.94 -45.90 -6.35
C ALA A 7 12.08 -44.95 -5.97
N LYS A 8 13.32 -45.43 -6.08
CA LYS A 8 14.50 -44.64 -5.75
C LYS A 8 14.67 -43.50 -6.77
N VAL A 9 14.37 -42.28 -6.34
CA VAL A 9 14.43 -41.07 -7.15
C VAL A 9 15.48 -40.11 -6.58
N SER A 10 16.30 -39.54 -7.44
CA SER A 10 17.29 -38.51 -7.13
C SER A 10 17.08 -37.26 -7.98
N PRO A 11 17.71 -36.12 -7.65
CA PRO A 11 17.67 -34.93 -8.53
C PRO A 11 18.10 -35.21 -9.98
N LEU A 12 18.98 -36.20 -10.21
CA LEU A 12 19.40 -36.64 -11.55
C LEU A 12 18.26 -37.30 -12.35
N ASN A 13 17.17 -37.68 -11.70
CA ASN A 13 16.02 -38.32 -12.33
C ASN A 13 14.87 -37.35 -12.61
N TYR A 14 14.91 -36.12 -12.09
CA TYR A 14 13.87 -35.13 -12.34
C TYR A 14 13.79 -34.76 -13.83
N GLY A 15 12.57 -34.63 -14.34
CA GLY A 15 12.29 -34.55 -15.77
C GLY A 15 12.20 -35.92 -16.48
N GLY A 16 12.63 -37.00 -15.83
CA GLY A 16 12.48 -38.37 -16.33
C GLY A 16 11.08 -38.95 -16.09
N PRO A 17 10.69 -40.02 -16.81
CA PRO A 17 9.38 -40.62 -16.68
C PRO A 17 9.30 -41.59 -15.48
N LEU A 18 8.16 -41.59 -14.79
CA LEU A 18 7.71 -42.70 -13.96
C LEU A 18 6.89 -43.64 -14.86
N VAL A 19 7.28 -44.91 -14.97
CA VAL A 19 6.64 -45.88 -15.87
C VAL A 19 5.99 -47.04 -15.12
N ASP A 20 4.96 -47.65 -15.71
CA ASP A 20 4.37 -48.89 -15.21
C ASP A 20 5.08 -50.15 -15.73
N LEU A 21 4.62 -51.33 -15.29
CA LEU A 21 5.18 -52.63 -15.68
C LEU A 21 5.11 -52.93 -17.18
N ALA A 22 4.28 -52.21 -17.93
CA ALA A 22 4.16 -52.32 -19.38
C ALA A 22 5.00 -51.27 -20.14
N GLY A 23 5.79 -50.45 -19.42
CA GLY A 23 6.60 -49.39 -20.00
C GLY A 23 5.81 -48.13 -20.37
N ARG A 24 4.58 -47.98 -19.90
CA ARG A 24 3.76 -46.78 -20.16
C ARG A 24 4.11 -45.69 -19.16
N ALA A 25 4.30 -44.45 -19.61
CA ALA A 25 4.56 -43.31 -18.74
C ALA A 25 3.31 -42.96 -17.92
N LEU A 26 3.43 -43.00 -16.59
CA LEU A 26 2.42 -42.58 -15.62
C LEU A 26 2.56 -41.10 -15.27
N GLY A 27 3.79 -40.58 -15.26
CA GLY A 27 4.06 -39.17 -14.98
C GLY A 27 5.51 -38.77 -15.19
N VAL A 28 5.82 -37.50 -14.94
CA VAL A 28 7.19 -36.96 -14.98
C VAL A 28 7.64 -36.65 -13.56
N LEU A 29 8.81 -37.15 -13.17
CA LEU A 29 9.39 -36.97 -11.85
C LEU A 29 9.75 -35.49 -11.62
N VAL A 30 9.38 -34.96 -10.45
CA VAL A 30 9.61 -33.55 -10.10
C VAL A 30 10.16 -33.40 -8.69
N PRO A 31 10.94 -32.33 -8.43
CA PRO A 31 11.20 -31.88 -7.07
C PRO A 31 9.89 -31.42 -6.44
N LEU A 32 9.52 -31.97 -5.29
CA LEU A 32 8.35 -31.51 -4.54
C LEU A 32 8.74 -31.36 -3.06
N SER A 33 8.80 -30.12 -2.58
CA SER A 33 8.93 -29.78 -1.16
C SER A 33 7.63 -29.13 -0.66
N PRO A 34 7.17 -29.46 0.56
CA PRO A 34 6.10 -28.71 1.20
C PRO A 34 6.50 -27.26 1.54
N GLN A 35 7.81 -26.96 1.61
CA GLN A 35 8.34 -25.68 2.08
C GLN A 35 9.03 -24.84 1.00
N GLN A 36 9.53 -25.44 -0.08
CA GLN A 36 10.28 -24.74 -1.14
C GLN A 36 9.68 -24.95 -2.54
N LYS A 37 9.81 -23.94 -3.41
CA LYS A 37 9.35 -23.98 -4.82
C LYS A 37 10.49 -23.85 -5.84
N ASP A 38 11.73 -23.73 -5.37
CA ASP A 38 12.90 -23.48 -6.22
C ASP A 38 13.52 -24.80 -6.73
N GLU A 39 14.52 -24.72 -7.60
CA GLU A 39 15.16 -25.88 -8.25
C GLU A 39 15.82 -26.87 -7.27
N THR A 40 16.10 -26.44 -6.03
CA THR A 40 16.64 -27.28 -4.95
C THR A 40 15.56 -27.88 -4.05
N ALA A 41 14.28 -27.65 -4.33
CA ALA A 41 13.18 -28.19 -3.53
C ALA A 41 13.19 -29.74 -3.52
N GLY A 42 12.88 -30.36 -2.37
CA GLY A 42 12.72 -31.82 -2.27
C GLY A 42 14.02 -32.58 -1.99
N VAL A 43 15.16 -31.89 -1.89
CA VAL A 43 16.43 -32.48 -1.43
C VAL A 43 16.29 -33.05 -0.02
N GLU A 44 15.48 -32.46 0.85
CA GLU A 44 15.22 -33.00 2.20
C GLU A 44 14.44 -34.33 2.23
N TRP A 45 13.76 -34.72 1.14
CA TRP A 45 13.03 -36.00 1.03
C TRP A 45 13.82 -37.08 0.28
N TYR A 46 14.98 -36.73 -0.27
CA TYR A 46 15.84 -37.61 -1.05
C TYR A 46 16.21 -38.90 -0.29
N ASP A 47 16.49 -38.78 1.02
CA ASP A 47 16.86 -39.92 1.88
C ASP A 47 15.65 -40.63 2.52
N GLY A 48 14.43 -40.14 2.26
CA GLY A 48 13.20 -40.67 2.86
C GLY A 48 12.51 -41.77 2.04
N GLY A 49 13.01 -42.08 0.83
CA GLY A 49 12.39 -43.08 -0.06
C GLY A 49 11.03 -42.65 -0.63
N ILE A 50 10.78 -41.34 -0.74
CA ILE A 50 9.52 -40.79 -1.26
C ILE A 50 9.82 -39.93 -2.49
N GLY A 51 9.31 -40.34 -3.64
CA GLY A 51 9.34 -39.60 -4.90
C GLY A 51 7.96 -39.11 -5.32
N PHE A 52 7.94 -38.05 -6.12
CA PHE A 52 6.72 -37.47 -6.69
C PHE A 52 6.81 -37.34 -8.21
N ALA A 53 5.71 -37.64 -8.90
CA ALA A 53 5.56 -37.40 -10.32
C ALA A 53 4.29 -36.59 -10.64
N VAL A 54 4.39 -35.66 -11.60
CA VAL A 54 3.22 -35.00 -12.19
C VAL A 54 2.53 -36.00 -13.13
N PRO A 55 1.23 -36.29 -12.96
CA PRO A 55 0.53 -37.26 -13.80
C PRO A 55 0.58 -36.88 -15.29
N MET A 56 0.74 -37.87 -16.17
CA MET A 56 0.72 -37.63 -17.62
C MET A 56 -0.60 -37.01 -18.10
N ALA A 57 -1.73 -37.31 -17.44
CA ALA A 57 -3.02 -36.68 -17.75
C ALA A 57 -3.00 -35.15 -17.58
N ASP A 58 -2.30 -34.65 -16.54
CA ASP A 58 -2.16 -33.21 -16.31
C ASP A 58 -1.25 -32.58 -17.37
N ILE A 59 -0.18 -33.29 -17.78
CA ILE A 59 0.76 -32.86 -18.81
C ILE A 59 0.08 -32.80 -20.18
N TYR A 60 -0.62 -33.86 -20.59
CA TYR A 60 -1.30 -33.91 -21.89
C TYR A 60 -2.36 -32.82 -22.03
N ARG A 61 -3.01 -32.41 -20.93
CA ARG A 61 -3.98 -31.31 -20.93
C ARG A 61 -3.36 -29.98 -21.33
N VAL A 62 -2.09 -29.74 -21.01
CA VAL A 62 -1.39 -28.47 -21.27
C VAL A 62 -0.39 -28.54 -22.43
N LEU A 63 -0.06 -29.74 -22.88
CA LEU A 63 0.94 -29.99 -23.92
C LEU A 63 0.72 -29.18 -25.21
N PRO A 64 -0.51 -29.04 -25.75
CA PRO A 64 -0.72 -28.24 -26.96
C PRO A 64 -0.32 -26.77 -26.79
N ARG A 65 -0.62 -26.17 -25.63
CA ARG A 65 -0.24 -24.78 -25.31
C ARG A 65 1.27 -24.62 -25.20
N LEU A 66 1.94 -25.58 -24.55
CA LEU A 66 3.40 -25.61 -24.46
C LEU A 66 4.06 -25.78 -25.84
N GLN A 67 3.50 -26.64 -26.71
CA GLN A 67 3.99 -26.83 -28.08
C GLN A 67 3.82 -25.58 -28.95
N ALA A 68 2.81 -24.76 -28.68
CA ALA A 68 2.62 -23.46 -29.32
C ALA A 68 3.59 -22.37 -28.82
N GLY A 69 4.47 -22.69 -27.87
CA GLY A 69 5.41 -21.74 -27.28
C GLY A 69 4.80 -20.87 -26.18
N GLU A 70 3.60 -21.18 -25.69
CA GLU A 70 3.00 -20.43 -24.58
C GLU A 70 3.77 -20.66 -23.28
N THR A 71 4.08 -19.57 -22.57
CA THR A 71 4.56 -19.63 -21.18
C THR A 71 3.35 -19.73 -20.25
N LEU A 72 3.14 -20.91 -19.67
CA LEU A 72 2.02 -21.15 -18.78
C LEU A 72 2.28 -20.56 -17.39
N LYS A 73 1.51 -19.54 -17.03
CA LYS A 73 1.50 -18.97 -15.68
C LYS A 73 0.29 -19.48 -14.89
N GLN A 74 0.43 -19.59 -13.58
CA GLN A 74 -0.68 -19.92 -12.68
C GLN A 74 -1.82 -18.91 -12.85
N GLY A 75 -3.06 -19.40 -12.92
CA GLY A 75 -4.23 -18.53 -13.01
C GLY A 75 -4.51 -17.81 -11.69
N LEU A 76 -4.70 -16.49 -11.75
CA LEU A 76 -4.99 -15.63 -10.61
C LEU A 76 -6.39 -15.05 -10.72
N ILE A 77 -7.13 -15.04 -9.61
CA ILE A 77 -8.49 -14.47 -9.53
C ILE A 77 -8.54 -13.10 -8.84
N GLY A 78 -7.62 -12.84 -7.89
CA GLY A 78 -7.55 -11.58 -7.14
C GLY A 78 -8.55 -11.42 -6.00
N ILE A 79 -8.81 -12.48 -5.24
CA ILE A 79 -9.61 -12.43 -4.00
C ILE A 79 -8.76 -12.68 -2.77
N GLN A 80 -9.15 -12.09 -1.65
CA GLN A 80 -8.55 -12.30 -0.33
C GLN A 80 -9.61 -12.86 0.63
N PHE A 81 -9.19 -13.76 1.52
CA PHE A 81 -10.07 -14.39 2.51
C PHE A 81 -9.82 -13.85 3.90
N GLN A 82 -10.86 -13.85 4.73
CA GLN A 82 -10.80 -13.37 6.11
C GLN A 82 -9.90 -14.25 6.99
N GLU A 83 -9.91 -15.55 6.75
CA GLU A 83 -9.06 -16.53 7.44
C GLU A 83 -7.89 -16.96 6.55
N ARG A 84 -6.76 -17.31 7.16
CA ARG A 84 -5.54 -17.78 6.47
C ARG A 84 -5.00 -19.05 7.13
N GLY A 85 -4.21 -19.80 6.36
CA GLY A 85 -3.51 -20.99 6.83
C GLY A 85 -4.21 -22.31 6.49
N PRO A 86 -3.59 -23.45 6.84
CA PRO A 86 -4.04 -24.78 6.43
C PRO A 86 -5.36 -25.21 7.07
N LEU A 87 -5.74 -24.60 8.19
CA LEU A 87 -6.99 -24.86 8.90
C LEU A 87 -8.08 -23.84 8.56
N ALA A 88 -7.84 -22.92 7.64
CA ALA A 88 -8.80 -21.89 7.27
C ALA A 88 -10.16 -22.52 6.87
N GLY A 89 -11.22 -21.97 7.43
CA GLY A 89 -12.59 -22.43 7.34
C GLY A 89 -13.25 -22.02 6.02
N THR A 90 -14.47 -21.52 6.13
CA THR A 90 -15.34 -21.16 5.01
C THR A 90 -14.65 -20.16 4.06
N PRO A 91 -14.72 -20.35 2.73
CA PRO A 91 -14.14 -19.45 1.73
C PRO A 91 -14.98 -18.17 1.57
N LYS A 92 -15.05 -17.38 2.64
CA LYS A 92 -15.69 -16.06 2.65
C LYS A 92 -14.69 -15.00 2.21
N ILE A 93 -15.03 -14.30 1.13
CA ILE A 93 -14.23 -13.22 0.57
C ILE A 93 -14.22 -12.07 1.56
N GLN A 94 -13.02 -11.65 1.96
CA GLN A 94 -12.80 -10.42 2.73
C GLN A 94 -12.71 -9.22 1.80
N ALA A 95 -11.97 -9.35 0.70
CA ALA A 95 -11.77 -8.29 -0.26
C ALA A 95 -11.59 -8.88 -1.67
N VAL A 96 -12.05 -8.14 -2.67
CA VAL A 96 -11.78 -8.41 -4.08
C VAL A 96 -10.88 -7.31 -4.59
N ARG A 97 -9.77 -7.68 -5.20
CA ARG A 97 -8.79 -6.74 -5.72
C ARG A 97 -9.38 -6.04 -6.95
N PRO A 98 -9.40 -4.70 -7.02
CA PRO A 98 -9.94 -4.03 -8.21
C PRO A 98 -9.21 -4.40 -9.49
N GLU A 99 -9.96 -4.44 -10.60
CA GLU A 99 -9.54 -4.87 -11.94
C GLU A 99 -9.03 -6.31 -12.06
N SER A 100 -9.03 -7.06 -10.96
CA SER A 100 -8.79 -8.48 -11.01
C SER A 100 -9.91 -9.21 -11.76
N PRO A 101 -9.67 -10.45 -12.21
CA PRO A 101 -10.74 -11.27 -12.76
C PRO A 101 -11.97 -11.39 -11.86
N GLY A 102 -11.77 -11.51 -10.54
CA GLY A 102 -12.87 -11.57 -9.58
C GLY A 102 -13.72 -10.30 -9.58
N ASP A 103 -13.07 -9.13 -9.62
CA ASP A 103 -13.75 -7.83 -9.68
C ASP A 103 -14.52 -7.67 -11.00
N LYS A 104 -13.88 -7.98 -12.13
CA LYS A 104 -14.51 -7.94 -13.46
C LYS A 104 -15.71 -8.88 -13.59
N ALA A 105 -15.68 -10.01 -12.88
CA ALA A 105 -16.80 -10.93 -12.81
C ALA A 105 -17.92 -10.45 -11.86
N GLY A 106 -17.66 -9.45 -11.02
CA GLY A 106 -18.63 -8.89 -10.08
C GLY A 106 -18.65 -9.58 -8.71
N LEU A 107 -17.57 -10.24 -8.31
CA LEU A 107 -17.42 -10.75 -6.94
C LEU A 107 -17.26 -9.58 -5.95
N GLU A 108 -17.77 -9.74 -4.74
CA GLU A 108 -17.77 -8.70 -3.72
C GLU A 108 -17.27 -9.22 -2.36
N ALA A 109 -16.87 -8.29 -1.48
CA ALA A 109 -16.59 -8.61 -0.09
C ALA A 109 -17.85 -9.17 0.59
N GLY A 110 -17.68 -10.23 1.38
CA GLY A 110 -18.77 -10.93 2.07
C GLY A 110 -19.32 -12.15 1.32
N ASP A 111 -19.05 -12.27 0.03
CA ASP A 111 -19.40 -13.43 -0.78
C ASP A 111 -18.79 -14.72 -0.23
N VAL A 112 -19.56 -15.81 -0.21
CA VAL A 112 -19.08 -17.14 0.18
C VAL A 112 -19.06 -18.05 -1.04
N ILE A 113 -17.88 -18.52 -1.44
CA ILE A 113 -17.75 -19.40 -2.60
C ILE A 113 -18.19 -20.82 -2.22
N LEU A 114 -19.21 -21.36 -2.88
CA LEU A 114 -19.78 -22.68 -2.61
C LEU A 114 -19.19 -23.78 -3.49
N SER A 115 -18.88 -23.46 -4.76
CA SER A 115 -18.24 -24.40 -5.68
C SER A 115 -17.31 -23.70 -6.67
N VAL A 116 -16.31 -24.44 -7.14
CA VAL A 116 -15.51 -24.11 -8.33
C VAL A 116 -15.83 -25.16 -9.38
N ASP A 117 -16.30 -24.70 -10.52
CA ASP A 117 -17.04 -25.48 -11.51
C ASP A 117 -18.14 -26.29 -10.80
N ASN A 118 -18.10 -27.61 -10.95
CA ASN A 118 -19.03 -28.55 -10.31
C ASN A 118 -18.47 -29.19 -9.02
N VAL A 119 -17.36 -28.68 -8.50
CA VAL A 119 -16.73 -29.20 -7.28
C VAL A 119 -17.09 -28.32 -6.10
N ALA A 120 -17.84 -28.86 -5.14
CA ALA A 120 -18.17 -28.15 -3.91
C ALA A 120 -16.90 -27.84 -3.10
N VAL A 121 -16.78 -26.59 -2.62
CA VAL A 121 -15.64 -26.11 -1.85
C VAL A 121 -16.11 -25.57 -0.50
N SER A 122 -16.00 -26.39 0.54
CA SER A 122 -16.40 -25.97 1.91
C SER A 122 -15.30 -25.25 2.67
N ARG A 123 -14.05 -25.29 2.18
CA ARG A 123 -12.88 -24.70 2.86
C ARG A 123 -11.93 -24.00 1.90
N ILE A 124 -11.23 -22.99 2.40
CA ILE A 124 -10.24 -22.22 1.62
C ILE A 124 -9.16 -23.09 0.97
N PRO A 125 -8.52 -24.07 1.66
CA PRO A 125 -7.51 -24.93 1.02
C PRO A 125 -8.08 -25.77 -0.13
N LEU A 126 -9.36 -26.17 -0.04
CA LEU A 126 -10.03 -26.93 -1.10
C LEU A 126 -10.26 -26.05 -2.33
N LEU A 127 -10.73 -24.82 -2.12
CA LEU A 127 -10.85 -23.82 -3.18
C LEU A 127 -9.50 -23.51 -3.83
N GLN A 128 -8.46 -23.25 -3.03
CA GLN A 128 -7.11 -22.98 -3.53
C GLN A 128 -6.57 -24.16 -4.35
N ARG A 129 -6.86 -25.40 -3.94
CA ARG A 129 -6.50 -26.61 -4.67
C ARG A 129 -7.20 -26.69 -6.03
N GLU A 130 -8.47 -26.32 -6.12
CA GLU A 130 -9.21 -26.34 -7.39
C GLU A 130 -8.75 -25.23 -8.33
N LEU A 131 -8.57 -24.00 -7.84
CA LEU A 131 -8.01 -22.89 -8.62
C LEU A 131 -6.56 -23.15 -9.05
N GLY A 132 -5.75 -23.78 -8.19
CA GLY A 132 -4.34 -24.08 -8.48
C GLY A 132 -4.12 -25.08 -9.64
N LYS A 133 -5.18 -25.71 -10.15
CA LYS A 133 -5.13 -26.57 -11.35
C LYS A 133 -5.32 -25.79 -12.65
N ARG A 134 -5.56 -24.49 -12.57
CA ARG A 134 -5.93 -23.64 -13.70
C ARG A 134 -4.80 -22.69 -14.04
N TYR A 135 -4.63 -22.44 -15.33
CA TYR A 135 -3.64 -21.51 -15.86
C TYR A 135 -4.30 -20.19 -16.23
N ALA A 136 -3.48 -19.18 -16.49
CA ALA A 136 -3.93 -17.95 -17.11
C ALA A 136 -4.69 -18.23 -18.42
N GLY A 137 -5.79 -17.51 -18.62
CA GLY A 137 -6.72 -17.67 -19.74
C GLY A 137 -7.76 -18.77 -19.53
N ASP A 138 -7.62 -19.63 -18.51
CA ASP A 138 -8.66 -20.60 -18.19
C ASP A 138 -9.86 -19.87 -17.56
N SER A 139 -11.08 -20.21 -17.99
CA SER A 139 -12.31 -19.78 -17.33
C SER A 139 -12.73 -20.79 -16.25
N VAL A 140 -13.18 -20.28 -15.11
CA VAL A 140 -13.76 -21.07 -14.01
C VAL A 140 -15.18 -20.60 -13.72
N ALA A 141 -16.10 -21.53 -13.56
CA ALA A 141 -17.44 -21.21 -13.07
C ALA A 141 -17.45 -21.23 -11.54
N LEU A 142 -18.04 -20.23 -10.89
CA LEU A 142 -18.14 -20.14 -9.44
C LEU A 142 -19.60 -20.04 -9.03
N LYS A 143 -20.01 -20.88 -8.10
CA LYS A 143 -21.30 -20.70 -7.40
C LYS A 143 -21.03 -20.01 -6.07
N VAL A 144 -21.71 -18.91 -5.81
CA VAL A 144 -21.43 -18.00 -4.69
C VAL A 144 -22.70 -17.70 -3.91
N LYS A 145 -22.65 -17.75 -2.58
CA LYS A 145 -23.71 -17.25 -1.70
C LYS A 145 -23.44 -15.78 -1.36
N ARG A 146 -24.35 -14.88 -1.76
CA ARG A 146 -24.36 -13.45 -1.42
C ARG A 146 -25.61 -13.13 -0.61
N GLY A 147 -25.44 -12.80 0.67
CA GLY A 147 -26.59 -12.74 1.59
C GLY A 147 -27.29 -14.10 1.63
N GLU A 148 -28.58 -14.16 1.30
CA GLU A 148 -29.34 -15.41 1.17
C GLU A 148 -29.43 -15.96 -0.27
N GLN A 149 -28.95 -15.20 -1.26
CA GLN A 149 -29.04 -15.59 -2.66
C GLN A 149 -27.85 -16.44 -3.09
N THR A 150 -28.08 -17.33 -4.04
CA THR A 150 -27.03 -18.07 -4.74
C THR A 150 -26.89 -17.52 -6.15
N LEU A 151 -25.68 -17.08 -6.50
CA LEU A 151 -25.32 -16.47 -7.77
C LEU A 151 -24.28 -17.34 -8.47
N ASP A 152 -24.29 -17.33 -9.80
CA ASP A 152 -23.31 -18.02 -10.64
C ASP A 152 -22.46 -16.99 -11.37
N PHE A 153 -21.14 -17.16 -11.32
CA PHE A 153 -20.16 -16.28 -11.93
C PHE A 153 -19.25 -17.09 -12.86
N THR A 154 -18.80 -16.49 -13.96
CA THR A 154 -17.73 -17.06 -14.80
C THR A 154 -16.55 -16.11 -14.77
N VAL A 155 -15.37 -16.64 -14.42
CA VAL A 155 -14.17 -15.84 -14.19
C VAL A 155 -13.03 -16.35 -15.08
N GLU A 156 -12.51 -15.50 -15.95
CA GLU A 156 -11.31 -15.79 -16.75
C GLU A 156 -10.05 -15.42 -15.96
N LEU A 157 -9.22 -16.40 -15.62
CA LEU A 157 -8.07 -16.19 -14.73
C LEU A 157 -6.93 -15.44 -15.44
N ALA A 158 -6.31 -14.51 -14.71
CA ALA A 158 -5.22 -13.71 -15.24
C ALA A 158 -3.84 -14.32 -14.94
N ALA A 159 -2.87 -14.07 -15.81
CA ALA A 159 -1.47 -14.48 -15.62
C ALA A 159 -0.74 -13.66 -14.55
N GLU A 160 -1.23 -12.45 -14.34
CA GLU A 160 -0.72 -11.47 -13.41
C GLU A 160 -1.88 -10.58 -12.97
N LEU A 161 -1.88 -10.19 -11.71
CA LEU A 161 -2.78 -9.16 -11.23
C LEU A 161 -2.01 -7.85 -11.30
N LEU A 162 -2.42 -6.95 -12.19
CA LEU A 162 -1.79 -5.64 -12.34
C LEU A 162 -2.00 -4.81 -11.07
N PRO A 163 -0.95 -4.22 -10.48
CA PRO A 163 -1.09 -3.42 -9.27
C PRO A 163 -2.05 -2.26 -9.53
N TYR A 164 -2.91 -1.97 -8.56
CA TYR A 164 -3.89 -0.91 -8.72
C TYR A 164 -3.20 0.46 -8.83
N GLN A 165 -3.65 1.31 -9.76
CA GLN A 165 -3.14 2.66 -9.91
C GLN A 165 -4.27 3.68 -9.77
N PHE A 166 -4.10 4.63 -8.83
CA PHE A 166 -5.07 5.70 -8.64
C PHE A 166 -5.05 6.67 -9.79
N ALA A 167 -6.24 6.98 -10.32
CA ALA A 167 -6.41 8.18 -11.10
C ALA A 167 -6.17 9.39 -10.19
N SER A 168 -5.43 10.34 -10.73
CA SER A 168 -5.07 11.57 -10.05
C SER A 168 -5.31 12.79 -10.95
N LEU A 169 -5.71 13.89 -10.31
CA LEU A 169 -5.81 15.22 -10.93
C LEU A 169 -4.47 15.96 -10.83
N GLY A 170 -3.61 15.64 -9.87
CA GLY A 170 -2.40 16.42 -9.60
C GLY A 170 -2.73 17.76 -8.95
N ILE A 171 -3.63 17.78 -7.96
CA ILE A 171 -3.97 18.96 -7.17
C ILE A 171 -3.77 18.72 -5.69
N LEU A 172 -3.62 19.81 -4.95
CA LEU A 172 -3.72 19.84 -3.50
C LEU A 172 -5.02 20.57 -3.12
N PRO A 173 -5.93 19.91 -2.37
CA PRO A 173 -7.17 20.54 -1.93
C PRO A 173 -6.88 21.61 -0.88
N GLN A 174 -7.75 22.62 -0.83
CA GLN A 174 -7.82 23.60 0.24
C GLN A 174 -8.41 22.95 1.50
N ARG A 175 -7.81 23.19 2.66
CA ARG A 175 -8.20 22.59 3.95
C ARG A 175 -8.89 23.61 4.84
N ASN A 176 -8.40 24.84 4.85
CA ASN A 176 -8.88 25.93 5.69
C ASN A 176 -9.76 26.89 4.88
N GLY A 177 -10.94 27.22 5.40
CA GLY A 177 -11.89 28.08 4.69
C GLY A 177 -12.36 27.45 3.37
N ALA A 178 -12.56 26.12 3.37
CA ALA A 178 -13.08 25.39 2.22
C ALA A 178 -14.39 26.03 1.73
N PRO A 179 -14.63 26.07 0.40
CA PRO A 179 -15.83 26.69 -0.14
C PRO A 179 -17.08 25.95 0.33
N GLU A 180 -18.22 26.65 0.41
CA GLU A 180 -19.51 26.05 0.76
C GLU A 180 -19.92 24.91 -0.18
N ARG A 181 -19.41 24.92 -1.42
CA ARG A 181 -19.64 23.90 -2.43
C ARG A 181 -18.39 23.71 -3.29
N GLY A 182 -18.04 22.44 -3.52
CA GLY A 182 -16.92 22.04 -4.35
C GLY A 182 -15.64 21.81 -3.54
N VAL A 183 -14.53 21.63 -4.27
CA VAL A 183 -13.20 21.47 -3.67
C VAL A 183 -12.32 22.62 -4.12
N GLY A 184 -11.97 23.50 -3.17
CA GLY A 184 -11.00 24.57 -3.42
C GLY A 184 -9.62 23.98 -3.70
N ILE A 185 -8.86 24.60 -4.60
CA ILE A 185 -7.54 24.14 -5.02
C ILE A 185 -6.50 25.10 -4.46
N ARG A 186 -5.69 24.65 -3.49
CA ARG A 186 -4.63 25.50 -2.92
C ARG A 186 -3.35 25.48 -3.73
N ALA A 187 -3.08 24.37 -4.40
CA ALA A 187 -1.93 24.22 -5.29
C ALA A 187 -2.23 23.19 -6.38
N VAL A 188 -1.52 23.34 -7.50
CA VAL A 188 -1.56 22.41 -8.62
C VAL A 188 -0.16 21.87 -8.81
N MET A 189 -0.03 20.55 -8.93
CA MET A 189 1.26 19.90 -9.12
C MET A 189 1.85 20.30 -10.48
N PRO A 190 3.13 20.72 -10.55
CA PRO A 190 3.81 20.98 -11.81
C PRO A 190 3.69 19.79 -12.76
N ASP A 191 3.43 20.06 -14.04
CA ASP A 191 3.26 19.06 -15.10
C ASP A 191 2.18 17.99 -14.84
N GLY A 192 1.37 18.16 -13.79
CA GLY A 192 0.29 17.27 -13.44
C GLY A 192 -0.94 17.44 -14.35
N PRO A 193 -1.88 16.47 -14.34
CA PRO A 193 -3.08 16.49 -15.18
C PRO A 193 -3.88 17.80 -15.13
N ALA A 194 -4.06 18.36 -13.93
CA ALA A 194 -4.77 19.61 -13.70
C ALA A 194 -3.99 20.82 -14.23
N ALA A 195 -2.65 20.84 -14.08
CA ALA A 195 -1.81 21.90 -14.65
C ALA A 195 -1.90 21.92 -16.18
N VAL A 196 -1.77 20.75 -16.81
CA VAL A 196 -1.89 20.58 -18.27
C VAL A 196 -3.27 21.02 -18.77
N ALA A 197 -4.32 20.73 -17.99
CA ALA A 197 -5.68 21.16 -18.29
C ALA A 197 -5.93 22.66 -18.03
N GLY A 198 -4.97 23.38 -17.44
CA GLY A 198 -5.08 24.83 -17.19
C GLY A 198 -5.81 25.20 -15.89
N MET A 199 -5.94 24.25 -14.95
CA MET A 199 -6.41 24.51 -13.59
C MET A 199 -5.36 25.32 -12.81
N LYS A 200 -5.80 26.17 -11.89
CA LYS A 200 -4.94 27.10 -11.16
C LYS A 200 -5.24 27.07 -9.65
N PRO A 201 -4.25 27.42 -8.81
CA PRO A 201 -4.53 27.74 -7.40
C PRO A 201 -5.62 28.81 -7.29
N GLY A 202 -6.55 28.62 -6.35
CA GLY A 202 -7.72 29.47 -6.15
C GLY A 202 -8.98 29.04 -6.91
N ASP A 203 -8.86 28.13 -7.89
CA ASP A 203 -10.03 27.51 -8.52
C ASP A 203 -10.83 26.67 -7.51
N VAL A 204 -12.14 26.55 -7.71
CA VAL A 204 -12.99 25.59 -6.97
C VAL A 204 -13.56 24.57 -7.93
N LEU A 205 -13.19 23.29 -7.78
CA LEU A 205 -13.72 22.20 -8.58
C LEU A 205 -15.16 21.90 -8.17
N VAL A 206 -16.10 22.05 -9.12
CA VAL A 206 -17.54 21.86 -8.87
C VAL A 206 -18.15 20.70 -9.66
N SER A 207 -17.48 20.21 -10.70
CA SER A 207 -17.89 18.97 -11.39
C SER A 207 -16.71 18.22 -11.97
N LEU A 208 -16.82 16.90 -12.04
CA LEU A 208 -15.84 15.99 -12.65
C LEU A 208 -16.57 14.76 -13.20
N ALA A 209 -16.23 14.34 -14.42
CA ALA A 209 -16.82 13.17 -15.10
C ALA A 209 -18.36 13.18 -15.07
N ASP A 210 -18.95 14.34 -15.42
CA ASP A 210 -20.39 14.60 -15.43
C ASP A 210 -21.11 14.43 -14.07
N ARG A 211 -20.34 14.32 -12.98
CA ARG A 211 -20.84 14.28 -11.60
C ARG A 211 -20.51 15.58 -10.88
N GLU A 212 -21.44 16.00 -10.04
CA GLU A 212 -21.24 17.15 -9.17
C GLU A 212 -20.23 16.83 -8.06
N ILE A 213 -19.34 17.78 -7.79
CA ILE A 213 -18.42 17.75 -6.67
C ILE A 213 -18.91 18.75 -5.64
N THR A 214 -19.30 18.26 -4.46
CA THR A 214 -19.80 19.08 -3.34
C THR A 214 -18.74 19.30 -2.27
N ASP A 215 -17.87 18.32 -2.08
CA ASP A 215 -16.80 18.30 -1.09
C ASP A 215 -15.68 17.32 -1.48
N PHE A 216 -14.63 17.23 -0.65
CA PHE A 216 -13.50 16.33 -0.88
C PHE A 216 -13.91 14.85 -0.93
N LYS A 217 -14.91 14.44 -0.15
CA LYS A 217 -15.39 13.05 -0.14
C LYS A 217 -16.05 12.68 -1.47
N SER A 218 -16.94 13.53 -1.98
CA SER A 218 -17.59 13.35 -3.27
C SER A 218 -16.57 13.28 -4.42
N LEU A 219 -15.49 14.07 -4.34
CA LEU A 219 -14.38 14.02 -5.30
C LEU A 219 -13.66 12.66 -5.27
N LEU A 220 -13.35 12.14 -4.09
CA LEU A 220 -12.75 10.81 -3.96
C LEU A 220 -13.68 9.70 -4.49
N GLU A 221 -14.98 9.79 -4.22
CA GLU A 221 -15.98 8.84 -4.74
C GLU A 221 -16.08 8.86 -6.27
N VAL A 222 -15.96 10.04 -6.90
CA VAL A 222 -15.94 10.18 -8.36
C VAL A 222 -14.62 9.69 -8.95
N LEU A 223 -13.47 9.94 -8.31
CA LEU A 223 -12.16 9.50 -8.78
C LEU A 223 -11.92 8.00 -8.62
N ARG A 224 -12.50 7.35 -7.60
CA ARG A 224 -12.27 5.93 -7.28
C ARG A 224 -12.49 4.96 -8.46
N PRO A 225 -13.57 5.05 -9.26
CA PRO A 225 -13.75 4.17 -10.42
C PRO A 225 -12.92 4.57 -11.64
N LEU A 226 -12.29 5.76 -11.65
CA LEU A 226 -11.56 6.27 -12.81
C LEU A 226 -10.13 5.74 -12.84
N ARG A 227 -9.51 5.81 -14.03
CA ARG A 227 -8.14 5.32 -14.27
C ARG A 227 -7.23 6.37 -14.87
N PRO A 228 -5.92 6.32 -14.60
CA PRO A 228 -4.93 7.06 -15.37
C PRO A 228 -5.12 6.85 -16.87
N GLY A 229 -4.94 7.91 -17.65
CA GLY A 229 -5.19 7.95 -19.09
C GLY A 229 -6.64 8.26 -19.49
N THR A 230 -7.61 8.16 -18.57
CA THR A 230 -9.01 8.50 -18.84
C THR A 230 -9.16 10.00 -19.06
N GLU A 231 -9.81 10.41 -20.14
CA GLU A 231 -10.21 11.80 -20.36
C GLU A 231 -11.59 12.05 -19.73
N VAL A 232 -11.69 13.09 -18.91
CA VAL A 232 -12.93 13.49 -18.24
C VAL A 232 -13.20 14.98 -18.41
N ALA A 233 -14.47 15.34 -18.51
CA ALA A 233 -14.89 16.73 -18.40
C ALA A 233 -14.84 17.16 -16.93
N ALA A 234 -14.39 18.39 -16.68
CA ALA A 234 -14.41 19.04 -15.38
C ALA A 234 -14.92 20.47 -15.51
N SER A 235 -15.47 21.03 -14.44
CA SER A 235 -15.77 22.47 -14.36
C SER A 235 -15.23 23.02 -13.06
N VAL A 236 -14.55 24.16 -13.16
CA VAL A 236 -14.07 24.91 -12.01
C VAL A 236 -14.74 26.28 -11.94
N LEU A 237 -14.97 26.79 -10.74
CA LEU A 237 -15.27 28.19 -10.52
C LEU A 237 -13.96 28.96 -10.43
N ARG A 238 -13.78 29.92 -11.33
CA ARG A 238 -12.66 30.87 -11.35
C ARG A 238 -13.24 32.28 -11.45
N ASP A 239 -12.92 33.14 -10.50
CA ASP A 239 -13.46 34.50 -10.43
C ASP A 239 -15.00 34.55 -10.55
N ARG A 240 -15.67 33.58 -9.90
CA ARG A 240 -17.14 33.34 -9.93
C ARG A 240 -17.73 32.90 -11.28
N ALA A 241 -16.91 32.65 -12.29
CA ALA A 241 -17.34 32.10 -13.57
C ALA A 241 -17.05 30.59 -13.65
N ASN A 242 -17.94 29.83 -14.29
CA ASN A 242 -17.68 28.43 -14.62
C ASN A 242 -16.72 28.34 -15.80
N VAL A 243 -15.59 27.66 -15.61
CA VAL A 243 -14.59 27.37 -16.63
C VAL A 243 -14.60 25.86 -16.90
N PRO A 244 -15.08 25.43 -18.08
CA PRO A 244 -15.04 24.02 -18.46
C PRO A 244 -13.62 23.62 -18.86
N LEU A 245 -13.18 22.46 -18.37
CA LEU A 245 -11.87 21.86 -18.64
C LEU A 245 -12.04 20.43 -19.14
N ARG A 246 -11.09 19.95 -19.95
CA ARG A 246 -10.89 18.51 -20.19
C ARG A 246 -9.60 18.08 -19.55
N ILE A 247 -9.68 17.06 -18.71
CA ILE A 247 -8.54 16.56 -17.94
C ILE A 247 -8.29 15.12 -18.35
N LYS A 248 -7.06 14.83 -18.81
CA LYS A 248 -6.58 13.46 -18.97
C LYS A 248 -5.93 13.03 -17.66
N LEU A 249 -6.62 12.20 -16.89
CA LEU A 249 -6.17 11.78 -15.54
C LEU A 249 -4.79 11.10 -15.60
N GLY A 250 -3.98 11.33 -14.57
CA GLY A 250 -2.65 10.73 -14.43
C GLY A 250 -2.62 9.70 -13.30
N GLY A 251 -1.46 9.10 -13.08
CA GLY A 251 -1.15 8.47 -11.79
C GLY A 251 -0.82 9.53 -10.75
N LEU A 252 -0.76 9.16 -9.47
CA LEU A 252 -0.33 10.08 -8.41
C LEU A 252 1.10 10.55 -8.70
N THR A 253 1.28 11.88 -8.80
CA THR A 253 2.60 12.49 -9.01
C THR A 253 3.52 12.14 -7.86
N THR A 254 4.72 11.65 -8.14
CA THR A 254 5.71 11.26 -7.11
C THR A 254 6.70 12.35 -6.78
N GLU A 255 6.76 13.42 -7.57
CA GLU A 255 7.63 14.55 -7.27
C GLU A 255 7.13 15.34 -6.06
N VAL A 256 8.05 15.68 -5.16
CA VAL A 256 7.77 16.62 -4.07
C VAL A 256 7.96 18.03 -4.64
N PRO A 257 6.97 18.93 -4.55
CA PRO A 257 7.10 20.28 -5.11
C PRO A 257 8.33 21.01 -4.55
N ALA A 258 9.16 21.55 -5.45
CA ALA A 258 10.33 22.35 -5.08
C ALA A 258 9.93 23.60 -4.28
N GLU A 259 8.73 24.13 -4.51
CA GLU A 259 8.11 25.17 -3.71
C GLU A 259 6.68 24.76 -3.39
N LEU A 260 6.34 24.77 -2.10
CA LEU A 260 4.98 24.56 -1.63
C LEU A 260 4.70 25.56 -0.51
N VAL A 261 3.97 26.61 -0.85
CA VAL A 261 3.56 27.64 0.10
C VAL A 261 2.65 26.99 1.14
N PRO A 262 2.95 27.14 2.45
CA PRO A 262 2.04 26.72 3.49
C PRO A 262 0.66 27.36 3.30
N GLU A 263 -0.40 26.60 3.56
CA GLU A 263 -1.75 27.13 3.45
C GLU A 263 -1.95 28.27 4.46
N LYS A 264 -2.45 29.43 3.99
CA LYS A 264 -2.64 30.59 4.85
C LYS A 264 -3.56 30.26 6.02
N GLU A 265 -3.13 30.67 7.20
CA GLU A 265 -3.91 30.58 8.41
C GLU A 265 -5.07 31.58 8.39
N VAL A 266 -6.31 31.08 8.39
CA VAL A 266 -7.50 31.90 8.70
C VAL A 266 -7.74 31.76 10.19
N VAL A 267 -7.28 32.71 11.01
CA VAL A 267 -7.41 32.67 12.48
C VAL A 267 -8.81 33.15 12.84
N PRO A 268 -9.69 32.30 13.39
CA PRO A 268 -10.86 32.80 14.09
C PRO A 268 -10.38 33.58 15.32
N GLU A 269 -10.90 34.79 15.52
CA GLU A 269 -10.68 35.53 16.77
C GLU A 269 -11.23 34.71 17.96
N GLU A 270 -10.41 34.56 19.01
CA GLU A 270 -10.82 34.25 20.39
C GLU A 270 -11.25 32.82 20.78
N ALA A 271 -10.46 31.78 20.47
CA ALA A 271 -10.48 30.57 21.31
C ALA A 271 -9.07 30.15 21.73
N ALA A 272 -8.81 30.18 23.04
CA ALA A 272 -7.61 29.55 23.59
C ALA A 272 -7.69 28.03 23.37
N PRO A 273 -6.59 27.35 23.01
CA PRO A 273 -6.61 25.91 22.84
C PRO A 273 -7.02 25.24 24.16
N GLU A 274 -8.04 24.37 24.10
CA GLU A 274 -8.45 23.55 25.26
C GLU A 274 -7.38 22.49 25.61
N SER A 275 -6.54 22.14 24.64
CA SER A 275 -5.47 21.13 24.74
C SER A 275 -4.11 21.77 24.96
N SER A 276 -3.18 21.03 25.57
CA SER A 276 -1.80 21.49 25.80
C SER A 276 -1.07 21.72 24.48
N THR A 277 -0.19 22.73 24.42
CA THR A 277 0.65 23.01 23.24
C THR A 277 2.12 23.15 23.63
N GLY A 278 3.00 23.19 22.62
CA GLY A 278 4.45 23.20 22.79
C GLY A 278 5.04 21.80 22.92
N ARG A 279 6.23 21.71 23.56
CA ARG A 279 6.91 20.43 23.80
C ARG A 279 6.29 19.73 25.00
N LEU A 280 5.75 18.55 24.79
CA LEU A 280 5.12 17.70 25.81
C LEU A 280 5.89 16.37 25.94
N SER A 281 5.80 15.74 27.10
CA SER A 281 6.32 14.37 27.31
C SER A 281 5.51 13.66 28.37
N ASP A 282 5.15 12.41 28.11
CA ASP A 282 4.39 11.57 29.05
C ASP A 282 4.60 10.08 28.74
N THR A 283 3.87 9.22 29.46
CA THR A 283 3.71 7.79 29.18
C THR A 283 2.29 7.52 28.72
N LEU A 284 2.13 6.75 27.64
CA LEU A 284 0.83 6.41 27.07
C LEU A 284 -0.03 5.67 28.12
N PRO A 285 -1.23 6.16 28.49
CA PRO A 285 -2.07 5.48 29.47
C PRO A 285 -2.41 4.04 29.07
N GLY A 286 -2.20 3.10 30.01
CA GLY A 286 -2.44 1.67 29.79
C GLY A 286 -1.34 0.91 29.02
N ARG A 287 -0.26 1.59 28.64
CA ARG A 287 0.95 1.03 28.05
C ARG A 287 2.17 1.55 28.81
N GLU A 288 3.33 0.90 28.68
CA GLU A 288 4.60 1.42 29.23
C GLU A 288 5.40 2.24 28.20
N LEU A 289 4.75 2.65 27.09
CA LEU A 289 5.39 3.41 26.02
C LEU A 289 5.53 4.89 26.41
N LYS A 290 6.77 5.33 26.61
CA LYS A 290 7.10 6.75 26.79
C LYS A 290 7.14 7.47 25.45
N TYR A 291 6.85 8.76 25.46
CA TYR A 291 6.92 9.59 24.27
C TYR A 291 7.23 11.05 24.61
N TRP A 292 7.69 11.77 23.61
CA TRP A 292 7.62 13.22 23.57
C TRP A 292 6.82 13.65 22.32
N SER A 293 6.29 14.86 22.35
CA SER A 293 5.62 15.44 21.20
C SER A 293 5.86 16.94 21.15
N TYR A 294 5.61 17.51 19.98
CA TYR A 294 5.54 18.94 19.78
C TYR A 294 4.23 19.27 19.06
N VAL A 295 3.36 19.99 19.76
CA VAL A 295 2.12 20.52 19.22
C VAL A 295 2.32 22.01 18.96
N PRO A 296 2.05 22.52 17.75
CA PRO A 296 2.20 23.94 17.46
C PRO A 296 1.40 24.83 18.43
N GLU A 297 2.02 25.89 18.95
CA GLU A 297 1.39 26.82 19.89
C GLU A 297 0.24 27.62 19.26
N ASN A 298 0.16 27.66 17.92
CA ASN A 298 -0.96 28.21 17.14
C ASN A 298 -2.07 27.18 16.84
N TYR A 299 -2.10 26.02 17.52
CA TYR A 299 -3.14 25.00 17.35
C TYR A 299 -4.54 25.56 17.65
N HIS A 300 -5.52 25.16 16.82
CA HIS A 300 -6.93 25.50 16.98
C HIS A 300 -7.82 24.29 16.64
N PRO A 301 -8.87 23.97 17.43
CA PRO A 301 -9.72 22.79 17.21
C PRO A 301 -10.46 22.76 15.87
N GLU A 302 -10.63 23.88 15.18
CA GLU A 302 -11.23 23.87 13.84
C GLU A 302 -10.24 23.47 12.74
N ARG A 303 -8.93 23.58 13.01
CA ARG A 303 -7.85 23.35 12.06
C ARG A 303 -7.23 21.97 12.25
N PRO A 304 -7.44 21.03 11.32
CA PRO A 304 -6.84 19.71 11.44
C PRO A 304 -5.32 19.79 11.21
N LEU A 305 -4.53 19.26 12.14
CA LEU A 305 -3.09 19.15 12.02
C LEU A 305 -2.70 17.95 11.15
N GLY A 306 -1.64 18.07 10.34
CA GLY A 306 -0.90 16.88 9.90
C GLY A 306 -0.18 16.25 11.09
N MET A 307 0.20 14.97 10.99
CA MET A 307 0.96 14.30 12.04
C MET A 307 2.18 13.59 11.45
N LEU A 308 3.35 13.81 12.05
CA LEU A 308 4.55 13.05 11.78
C LEU A 308 4.91 12.22 13.01
N VAL A 309 4.87 10.90 12.87
CA VAL A 309 5.38 9.97 13.87
C VAL A 309 6.86 9.75 13.63
N TRP A 310 7.72 10.27 14.50
CA TRP A 310 9.17 10.10 14.43
C TRP A 310 9.61 8.84 15.16
N LEU A 311 10.19 7.89 14.43
CA LEU A 311 10.86 6.73 14.99
C LEU A 311 12.38 6.96 14.92
N HIS A 312 12.98 7.15 16.09
CA HIS A 312 14.41 7.37 16.22
C HIS A 312 15.22 6.09 15.98
N PRO A 313 16.49 6.17 15.56
CA PRO A 313 17.36 5.00 15.46
C PRO A 313 17.73 4.45 16.85
N GLY A 314 18.24 3.23 16.93
CA GLY A 314 18.77 2.68 18.17
C GLY A 314 19.85 3.57 18.81
N GLY A 315 19.90 3.63 20.15
CA GLY A 315 20.93 4.34 20.90
C GLY A 315 20.74 5.85 21.12
N ASP A 316 20.13 6.60 20.19
CA ASP A 316 19.88 8.05 20.34
C ASP A 316 18.47 8.43 19.87
N SER A 317 17.69 9.06 20.77
CA SER A 317 16.36 9.59 20.46
C SER A 317 16.37 10.76 19.46
N MET A 318 17.51 11.44 19.34
CA MET A 318 17.72 12.65 18.55
C MET A 318 16.73 13.80 18.89
N GLU A 319 16.11 13.79 20.09
CA GLU A 319 15.04 14.73 20.45
C GLU A 319 15.45 16.19 20.22
N ALA A 320 16.62 16.60 20.72
CA ALA A 320 17.08 17.98 20.61
C ALA A 320 17.31 18.42 19.15
N GLU A 321 17.85 17.54 18.31
CA GLU A 321 18.11 17.81 16.89
C GLU A 321 16.80 17.88 16.10
N VAL A 322 15.94 16.89 16.26
CA VAL A 322 14.64 16.81 15.58
C VAL A 322 13.75 17.97 16.00
N LEU A 323 13.64 18.27 17.30
CA LEU A 323 12.84 19.40 17.77
C LEU A 323 13.35 20.72 17.18
N ARG A 324 14.67 20.93 17.12
CA ARG A 324 15.26 22.14 16.52
C ARG A 324 14.95 22.26 15.03
N LEU A 325 14.99 21.16 14.28
CA LEU A 325 14.76 21.17 12.83
C LEU A 325 13.26 21.33 12.49
N PHE A 326 12.37 20.68 13.23
CA PHE A 326 10.96 20.60 12.89
C PHE A 326 10.10 21.71 13.50
N ARG A 327 10.51 22.35 14.61
CA ARG A 327 9.69 23.31 15.36
C ARG A 327 9.03 24.38 14.48
N ASP A 328 9.84 25.13 13.73
CA ASP A 328 9.34 26.25 12.93
C ASP A 328 8.42 25.79 11.80
N HIS A 329 8.71 24.62 11.23
CA HIS A 329 7.89 24.01 10.21
C HIS A 329 6.56 23.49 10.74
N CYS A 330 6.54 22.95 11.97
CA CYS A 330 5.33 22.50 12.65
C CYS A 330 4.35 23.66 12.82
N HIS A 331 4.86 24.82 13.23
CA HIS A 331 4.09 26.08 13.27
C HIS A 331 3.53 26.48 11.91
N GLN A 332 4.41 26.61 10.92
CA GLN A 332 4.06 27.17 9.62
C GLN A 332 3.09 26.30 8.83
N ARG A 333 3.13 24.97 9.00
CA ARG A 333 2.38 24.01 8.17
C ARG A 333 1.31 23.23 8.95
N GLY A 334 1.11 23.55 10.23
CA GLY A 334 0.16 22.89 11.11
C GLY A 334 0.44 21.39 11.20
N ILE A 335 1.65 21.03 11.67
CA ILE A 335 2.06 19.64 11.82
C ILE A 335 2.33 19.36 13.30
N LEU A 336 1.74 18.28 13.81
CA LEU A 336 2.04 17.68 15.09
C LEU A 336 3.19 16.70 14.93
N LEU A 337 4.26 16.88 15.71
CA LEU A 337 5.36 15.92 15.78
C LEU A 337 5.15 15.01 16.98
N LEU A 338 5.06 13.70 16.74
CA LEU A 338 4.86 12.68 17.76
C LEU A 338 6.04 11.72 17.75
N ALA A 339 6.74 11.59 18.87
CA ALA A 339 7.96 10.81 18.94
C ALA A 339 7.87 9.80 20.10
N PRO A 340 7.38 8.57 19.84
CA PRO A 340 7.51 7.48 20.79
C PRO A 340 8.99 7.19 21.07
N LEU A 341 9.28 6.67 22.26
CA LEU A 341 10.62 6.27 22.69
C LEU A 341 10.67 4.76 22.82
N ALA A 342 11.65 4.13 22.16
CA ALA A 342 11.90 2.70 22.30
C ALA A 342 12.21 2.35 23.77
N GLY A 343 11.64 1.23 24.25
CA GLY A 343 11.89 0.75 25.62
C GLY A 343 13.29 0.17 25.82
N ASP A 344 13.95 -0.24 24.73
CA ASP A 344 15.30 -0.80 24.71
C ASP A 344 16.26 0.12 23.93
N VAL A 345 17.51 0.21 24.39
CA VAL A 345 18.61 0.90 23.70
C VAL A 345 18.89 0.25 22.34
N ALA A 346 18.66 -1.06 22.21
CA ALA A 346 18.78 -1.81 20.97
C ALA A 346 17.74 -1.40 19.90
N GLY A 347 16.75 -0.58 20.26
CA GLY A 347 15.77 -0.01 19.34
C GLY A 347 14.41 -0.69 19.42
N TRP A 348 13.74 -0.77 18.26
CA TRP A 348 12.33 -1.13 18.16
C TRP A 348 12.10 -2.63 18.02
N SER A 349 10.99 -3.11 18.59
CA SER A 349 10.49 -4.47 18.49
C SER A 349 9.15 -4.52 17.73
N ALA A 350 8.71 -5.73 17.37
CA ALA A 350 7.40 -5.93 16.73
C ALA A 350 6.22 -5.59 17.66
N ASP A 351 6.40 -5.68 18.98
CA ASP A 351 5.36 -5.37 19.97
C ASP A 351 5.11 -3.87 20.10
N ASP A 352 6.12 -3.04 19.78
CA ASP A 352 6.01 -1.59 19.79
C ASP A 352 5.04 -1.08 18.71
N VAL A 353 4.84 -1.82 17.62
CA VAL A 353 3.95 -1.43 16.52
C VAL A 353 2.53 -1.14 17.02
N GLU A 354 1.97 -2.00 17.87
CA GLU A 354 0.62 -1.78 18.41
C GLU A 354 0.58 -0.63 19.40
N ALA A 355 1.63 -0.48 20.23
CA ALA A 355 1.70 0.61 21.19
C ALA A 355 1.83 1.98 20.49
N ILE A 356 2.58 2.07 19.39
CA ILE A 356 2.69 3.29 18.57
C ILE A 356 1.36 3.59 17.87
N ALA A 357 0.67 2.58 17.34
CA ALA A 357 -0.64 2.77 16.74
C ALA A 357 -1.66 3.29 17.76
N ASP A 358 -1.65 2.77 18.99
CA ASP A 358 -2.47 3.26 20.08
C ASP A 358 -2.11 4.70 20.49
N LEU A 359 -0.82 5.06 20.47
CA LEU A 359 -0.37 6.43 20.71
C LEU A 359 -0.91 7.40 19.66
N VAL A 360 -0.84 7.04 18.37
CA VAL A 360 -1.43 7.84 17.28
C VAL A 360 -2.93 8.05 17.53
N ARG A 361 -3.68 6.98 17.84
CA ARG A 361 -5.11 7.06 18.14
C ARG A 361 -5.41 7.88 19.39
N HIS A 362 -4.52 7.85 20.39
CA HIS A 362 -4.64 8.67 21.59
C HIS A 362 -4.57 10.16 21.23
N PHE A 363 -3.57 10.56 20.45
CA PHE A 363 -3.44 11.94 19.97
C PHE A 363 -4.58 12.38 19.04
N GLN A 364 -5.12 11.48 18.21
CA GLN A 364 -6.31 11.78 17.40
C GLN A 364 -7.58 12.05 18.23
N LYS A 365 -7.63 11.60 19.49
CA LYS A 365 -8.74 11.92 20.41
C LYS A 365 -8.55 13.26 21.09
N GLU A 366 -7.31 13.66 21.33
CA GLU A 366 -6.95 14.90 22.05
C GLU A 366 -6.82 16.11 21.12
N TYR A 367 -6.40 15.90 19.87
CA TYR A 367 -6.18 16.92 18.87
C TYR A 367 -6.96 16.60 17.59
N LYS A 368 -7.44 17.64 16.89
CA LYS A 368 -7.99 17.46 15.55
C LYS A 368 -6.85 17.21 14.58
N VAL A 369 -6.74 15.98 14.10
CA VAL A 369 -5.70 15.54 13.15
C VAL A 369 -6.34 15.18 11.82
N ASP A 370 -5.75 15.60 10.72
CA ASP A 370 -6.16 15.21 9.37
C ASP A 370 -5.77 13.73 9.12
N PRO A 371 -6.73 12.80 8.97
CA PRO A 371 -6.42 11.40 8.71
C PRO A 371 -5.71 11.16 7.36
N HIS A 372 -5.72 12.13 6.44
CA HIS A 372 -5.01 12.04 5.16
C HIS A 372 -3.57 12.54 5.23
N ARG A 373 -3.11 13.01 6.40
CA ARG A 373 -1.77 13.58 6.58
C ARG A 373 -1.06 13.03 7.82
N ILE A 374 -1.26 11.75 8.10
CA ILE A 374 -0.51 11.03 9.14
C ILE A 374 0.60 10.24 8.45
N ALA A 375 1.84 10.53 8.77
CA ALA A 375 3.00 9.78 8.28
C ALA A 375 3.84 9.27 9.42
N VAL A 376 4.56 8.18 9.15
CA VAL A 376 5.63 7.68 10.00
C VAL A 376 6.96 7.92 9.31
N CYS A 377 7.93 8.45 10.03
CA CYS A 377 9.30 8.65 9.60
C CYS A 377 10.23 7.74 10.38
N GLY A 378 10.94 6.85 9.68
CA GLY A 378 12.00 6.03 10.24
C GLY A 378 13.37 6.44 9.71
N LEU A 379 14.36 6.39 10.59
CA LEU A 379 15.77 6.56 10.28
C LEU A 379 16.53 5.25 10.55
N GLU A 380 17.31 4.78 9.56
CA GLU A 380 18.20 3.62 9.67
C GLU A 380 17.49 2.32 10.13
N ASP A 381 17.81 1.83 11.32
CA ASP A 381 17.33 0.57 11.88
C ASP A 381 15.87 0.61 12.36
N SER A 382 15.29 1.81 12.48
CA SER A 382 13.86 2.00 12.76
C SER A 382 12.96 1.91 11.51
N VAL A 383 13.53 2.01 10.30
CA VAL A 383 12.77 1.95 9.05
C VAL A 383 11.89 0.69 8.94
N PRO A 384 12.36 -0.53 9.27
CA PRO A 384 11.50 -1.70 9.22
C PRO A 384 10.23 -1.59 10.07
N VAL A 385 10.30 -0.95 11.25
CA VAL A 385 9.15 -0.77 12.13
C VAL A 385 8.20 0.31 11.59
N ALA A 386 8.72 1.37 10.98
CA ALA A 386 7.90 2.35 10.26
C ALA A 386 7.04 1.69 9.16
N PHE A 387 7.65 0.82 8.35
CA PHE A 387 6.93 0.05 7.32
C PHE A 387 5.92 -0.92 7.93
N GLN A 388 6.28 -1.64 9.01
CA GLN A 388 5.36 -2.56 9.69
C GLN A 388 4.14 -1.83 10.26
N LEU A 389 4.35 -0.70 10.93
CA LEU A 389 3.28 0.15 11.46
C LEU A 389 2.32 0.56 10.33
N ALA A 390 2.85 1.12 9.25
CA ALA A 390 2.03 1.61 8.15
C ALA A 390 1.29 0.50 7.41
N PHE A 391 1.93 -0.65 7.20
CA PHE A 391 1.32 -1.78 6.51
C PHE A 391 0.33 -2.58 7.36
N LYS A 392 0.48 -2.57 8.68
CA LYS A 392 -0.44 -3.22 9.61
C LYS A 392 -1.65 -2.33 9.92
N HIS A 393 -1.44 -1.02 10.04
CA HIS A 393 -2.46 -0.02 10.34
C HIS A 393 -2.65 0.95 9.17
N ARG A 394 -3.04 0.39 8.01
CA ARG A 394 -3.25 1.14 6.77
C ARG A 394 -4.39 2.15 6.85
N ASP A 395 -5.29 1.97 7.81
CA ASP A 395 -6.36 2.88 8.19
C ASP A 395 -5.84 4.14 8.89
N LEU A 396 -4.68 4.06 9.55
CA LEU A 396 -4.09 5.17 10.31
C LEU A 396 -3.01 5.91 9.52
N ILE A 397 -2.09 5.19 8.89
CA ILE A 397 -0.87 5.79 8.33
C ILE A 397 -1.00 5.95 6.82
N ARG A 398 -0.84 7.19 6.37
CA ARG A 398 -0.93 7.59 4.96
C ARG A 398 0.41 7.73 4.25
N GLY A 399 1.48 7.94 5.02
CA GLY A 399 2.82 8.16 4.49
C GLY A 399 3.88 7.36 5.24
N ILE A 400 4.87 6.84 4.51
CA ILE A 400 6.12 6.32 5.08
C ILE A 400 7.28 7.16 4.56
N ALA A 401 7.98 7.86 5.45
CA ALA A 401 9.27 8.46 5.15
C ALA A 401 10.38 7.54 5.68
N ALA A 402 11.22 7.01 4.80
CA ALA A 402 12.30 6.11 5.16
C ALA A 402 13.63 6.74 4.78
N THR A 403 14.47 6.99 5.79
CA THR A 403 15.78 7.59 5.61
C THR A 403 16.87 6.57 5.91
N ASN A 404 17.79 6.37 4.96
CA ASN A 404 18.98 5.53 5.14
C ASN A 404 18.70 4.06 5.57
N GLY A 405 17.52 3.52 5.28
CA GLY A 405 17.13 2.16 5.66
C GLY A 405 16.11 1.55 4.70
N VAL A 406 15.99 0.22 4.69
CA VAL A 406 15.08 -0.51 3.78
C VAL A 406 14.22 -1.52 4.54
N TYR A 407 13.02 -1.77 4.03
CA TYR A 407 12.17 -2.86 4.50
C TYR A 407 12.48 -4.14 3.73
N ARG A 408 12.93 -5.18 4.45
CA ARG A 408 13.39 -6.45 3.84
C ARG A 408 12.32 -7.55 3.81
N GLN A 409 11.17 -7.32 4.44
CA GLN A 409 10.08 -8.29 4.43
C GLN A 409 9.22 -8.10 3.17
N ARG A 410 8.28 -9.02 2.96
CA ARG A 410 7.36 -8.93 1.83
C ARG A 410 6.51 -7.67 1.94
N VAL A 411 6.63 -6.79 0.96
CA VAL A 411 5.74 -5.64 0.79
C VAL A 411 4.34 -6.20 0.43
N PRO A 412 3.29 -5.82 1.15
CA PRO A 412 1.93 -6.18 0.79
C PRO A 412 1.46 -5.41 -0.46
N ASP A 413 0.44 -5.92 -1.17
CA ASP A 413 -0.09 -5.24 -2.36
C ASP A 413 -0.58 -3.82 -2.01
N ASN A 414 -0.38 -2.88 -2.94
CA ASN A 414 -0.92 -1.53 -2.82
C ASN A 414 -2.45 -1.59 -2.80
N ASP A 415 -3.06 -0.95 -1.80
CA ASP A 415 -4.47 -1.07 -1.50
C ASP A 415 -5.22 0.19 -1.94
N PRO A 416 -6.23 0.05 -2.82
CA PRO A 416 -7.06 1.16 -3.29
C PRO A 416 -7.69 1.97 -2.14
N ASP A 417 -8.18 1.29 -1.13
CA ASP A 417 -8.95 1.94 -0.07
C ASP A 417 -8.01 2.60 0.95
N TYR A 418 -6.77 2.10 1.05
CA TYR A 418 -5.75 2.59 1.96
C TYR A 418 -4.47 2.98 1.21
N ARG A 419 -4.56 4.03 0.38
CA ARG A 419 -3.39 4.60 -0.29
C ARG A 419 -2.29 4.91 0.72
N CYS A 420 -1.06 4.54 0.39
CA CYS A 420 0.11 4.89 1.19
C CYS A 420 1.17 5.45 0.25
N GLN A 421 1.65 6.65 0.53
CA GLN A 421 2.74 7.28 -0.21
C GLN A 421 4.05 7.01 0.50
N ILE A 422 5.13 6.87 -0.25
CA ILE A 422 6.45 6.56 0.31
C ILE A 422 7.44 7.63 -0.12
N LEU A 423 8.21 8.16 0.82
CA LEU A 423 9.38 8.98 0.58
C LEU A 423 10.61 8.17 0.97
N LEU A 424 11.51 7.95 0.01
CA LEU A 424 12.78 7.30 0.24
C LEU A 424 13.90 8.34 0.17
N THR A 425 14.63 8.47 1.26
CA THR A 425 15.71 9.44 1.39
C THR A 425 17.03 8.73 1.65
N GLY A 426 18.05 9.07 0.88
CA GLY A 426 19.39 8.49 0.99
C GLY A 426 20.48 9.50 0.66
N PHE A 427 21.73 9.15 0.99
CA PHE A 427 22.91 9.96 0.72
C PHE A 427 23.73 9.30 -0.39
N GLU A 428 24.01 10.03 -1.46
CA GLU A 428 24.71 9.49 -2.63
C GLU A 428 26.09 8.94 -2.26
N GLY A 429 26.48 7.86 -2.95
CA GLY A 429 27.74 7.15 -2.68
C GLY A 429 27.74 6.20 -1.49
N THR A 430 26.60 6.00 -0.80
CA THR A 430 26.49 5.05 0.32
C THR A 430 25.87 3.70 -0.11
N PRO A 431 26.26 2.57 0.51
CA PRO A 431 25.63 1.27 0.25
C PRO A 431 24.13 1.24 0.55
N ALA A 432 23.68 2.03 1.53
CA ALA A 432 22.27 2.13 1.90
C ALA A 432 21.43 2.77 0.78
N THR A 433 21.95 3.81 0.12
CA THR A 433 21.29 4.44 -1.03
C THR A 433 21.14 3.48 -2.22
N GLU A 434 22.15 2.65 -2.50
CA GLU A 434 22.03 1.63 -3.55
C GLU A 434 20.96 0.58 -3.23
N LEU A 435 20.81 0.20 -1.96
CA LEU A 435 19.71 -0.65 -1.52
C LEU A 435 18.35 0.05 -1.65
N LEU A 436 18.26 1.34 -1.29
CA LEU A 436 17.05 2.16 -1.45
C LEU A 436 16.64 2.28 -2.93
N LYS A 437 17.59 2.50 -3.85
CA LYS A 437 17.34 2.55 -5.30
C LYS A 437 16.79 1.21 -5.83
N ARG A 438 17.29 0.08 -5.35
CA ARG A 438 16.73 -1.25 -5.71
C ARG A 438 15.34 -1.45 -5.12
N PHE A 439 15.15 -1.04 -3.87
CA PHE A 439 13.87 -1.17 -3.17
C PHE A 439 12.79 -0.27 -3.78
N SER A 440 13.15 0.93 -4.25
CA SER A 440 12.21 1.81 -4.97
C SER A 440 11.68 1.17 -6.25
N GLY A 441 12.52 0.41 -6.98
CA GLY A 441 12.09 -0.36 -8.14
C GLY A 441 11.05 -1.43 -7.81
N ILE A 442 11.19 -2.11 -6.66
CA ILE A 442 10.20 -3.08 -6.17
C ILE A 442 8.87 -2.39 -5.86
N LEU A 443 8.92 -1.27 -5.13
CA LEU A 443 7.73 -0.50 -4.78
C LEU A 443 7.03 0.07 -6.02
N ALA A 444 7.78 0.58 -6.99
CA ALA A 444 7.27 1.10 -8.25
C ALA A 444 6.60 0.00 -9.09
N ALA A 445 7.20 -1.21 -9.15
CA ALA A 445 6.58 -2.37 -9.80
C ALA A 445 5.27 -2.81 -9.14
N MET A 446 5.02 -2.38 -7.90
CA MET A 446 3.78 -2.60 -7.16
C MET A 446 2.81 -1.39 -7.21
N ASN A 447 3.10 -0.37 -8.03
CA ASN A 447 2.38 0.91 -8.14
C ASN A 447 2.22 1.68 -6.82
N TYR A 448 3.15 1.51 -5.86
CA TYR A 448 3.23 2.45 -4.75
C TYR A 448 3.72 3.81 -5.26
N PRO A 449 3.12 4.93 -4.85
CA PRO A 449 3.66 6.26 -5.13
C PRO A 449 4.94 6.48 -4.33
N VAL A 450 6.10 6.43 -4.99
CA VAL A 450 7.41 6.57 -4.37
C VAL A 450 8.08 7.88 -4.79
N SER A 451 8.28 8.77 -3.83
CA SER A 451 9.05 10.00 -3.97
C SER A 451 10.51 9.70 -3.57
N LEU A 452 11.48 10.20 -4.33
CA LEU A 452 12.90 9.96 -4.07
C LEU A 452 13.58 11.28 -3.70
N ASN A 453 14.44 11.23 -2.69
CA ASN A 453 15.25 12.36 -2.24
C ASN A 453 16.68 11.86 -1.97
N PHE A 454 17.53 11.85 -2.98
CA PHE A 454 18.94 11.45 -2.83
C PHE A 454 19.83 12.69 -2.79
N GLN A 455 20.52 12.89 -1.66
CA GLN A 455 21.30 14.09 -1.38
C GLN A 455 22.80 13.84 -1.63
N GLU A 456 23.51 14.85 -2.12
CA GLU A 456 24.98 14.87 -2.16
C GLU A 456 25.53 15.27 -0.78
N GLY A 457 26.46 14.49 -0.20
CA GLY A 457 27.09 14.83 1.09
C GLY A 457 26.89 13.80 2.20
N ALA A 458 27.51 14.05 3.35
CA ALA A 458 28.04 13.03 4.26
C ALA A 458 27.04 12.04 4.86
N ALA A 459 27.46 10.77 4.78
CA ALA A 459 26.89 9.54 5.31
C ALA A 459 26.82 9.43 6.86
N ASN A 460 26.88 10.55 7.60
CA ASN A 460 27.08 10.52 9.05
C ASN A 460 25.78 10.58 9.88
N GLY A 461 24.64 10.19 9.32
CA GLY A 461 23.37 10.10 10.06
C GLY A 461 22.78 11.43 10.56
N SER A 462 23.39 12.57 10.23
CA SER A 462 22.91 13.90 10.62
C SER A 462 21.74 14.34 9.75
N LEU A 463 20.67 14.85 10.35
CA LEU A 463 19.51 15.35 9.62
C LEU A 463 19.79 16.78 9.12
N THR A 464 19.76 16.98 7.79
CA THR A 464 20.00 18.30 7.20
C THR A 464 18.75 19.17 7.20
N ALA A 465 18.91 20.49 7.07
CA ALA A 465 17.79 21.40 6.86
C ALA A 465 17.05 21.07 5.54
N GLU A 466 17.79 20.71 4.50
CA GLU A 466 17.25 20.29 3.21
C GLU A 466 16.41 19.00 3.33
N TRP A 467 16.91 18.00 4.07
CA TRP A 467 16.17 16.77 4.39
C TRP A 467 14.86 17.08 5.10
N THR A 468 14.90 17.97 6.09
CA THR A 468 13.74 18.36 6.90
C THR A 468 12.69 19.05 6.03
N GLU A 469 13.10 20.05 5.26
CA GLU A 469 12.21 20.83 4.39
C GLU A 469 11.58 19.94 3.29
N ASN A 470 12.34 18.99 2.71
CA ASN A 470 11.79 18.04 1.73
C ASN A 470 10.76 17.09 2.38
N THR A 471 11.12 16.48 3.52
CA THR A 471 10.25 15.54 4.25
C THR A 471 8.94 16.22 4.67
N ILE A 472 9.01 17.46 5.12
CA ILE A 472 7.84 18.21 5.57
C ILE A 472 6.98 18.66 4.38
N ARG A 473 7.57 19.11 3.27
CA ARG A 473 6.81 19.42 2.05
C ARG A 473 6.09 18.20 1.51
N TRP A 474 6.76 17.04 1.54
CA TRP A 474 6.15 15.78 1.17
C TRP A 474 4.97 15.44 2.09
N LEU A 475 5.14 15.52 3.42
CA LEU A 475 4.07 15.33 4.41
C LEU A 475 2.89 16.29 4.19
N ASP A 476 3.20 17.56 3.92
CA ASP A 476 2.24 18.61 3.61
C ASP A 476 1.57 18.40 2.23
N SER A 477 2.00 17.43 1.44
CA SER A 477 1.40 17.08 0.15
C SER A 477 0.73 15.70 0.12
N LEU A 478 0.60 15.01 1.27
CA LEU A 478 0.05 13.65 1.31
C LEU A 478 -1.43 13.53 0.91
N ASP A 479 -2.15 14.63 0.96
CA ASP A 479 -3.54 14.79 0.52
C ASP A 479 -3.65 15.13 -0.98
N ARG A 480 -2.54 15.13 -1.73
CA ARG A 480 -2.58 15.30 -3.19
C ARG A 480 -3.46 14.23 -3.84
N ILE A 481 -4.26 14.68 -4.80
CA ILE A 481 -5.22 13.84 -5.51
C ILE A 481 -5.22 14.10 -6.98
#